data_AF-A0A101FQZ5-F1
#
_entry.id   AF-A0A101FQZ5-F1
#
_cell.length_a   1.000
_cell.length_b   1.000
_cell.length_c   1.000
_cell.angle_alpha   90.00
_cell.angle_beta   90.00
_cell.angle_gamma   90.00
#
_symmetry.space_group_name_H-M   'P 1'
#
loop_
_entity.id
_entity.type
_entity.pdbx_description
1 polymer ?
#
loop_
_entity_poly.entity_id
_entity_poly.type
_entity_poly.pdbx_seq_one_letter_code
_entity_poly.pdbx_strand_id
1 'polypeptide(L)'
;MLERFARVNLLYDFYGPLLTERQRRFMELHYQQDLSLGEIAATSGVTRQAVYDTLRRAEAALEEYEEKLGLVQRFTALRERIETAMRLVDGIPGCGEAVAELMRIGSSILGEEQAVPGKGGRIACSVVSPNGCRKRFKS
;
A
#
# COMPACT_ATOMS: atom_id res chain seq x y z
N MET A 1 9.78 -11.18 -7.62
CA MET A 1 10.57 -9.95 -7.43
C MET A 1 9.68 -8.76 -7.08
N LEU A 2 8.58 -8.53 -7.82
CA LEU A 2 7.60 -7.47 -7.53
C LEU A 2 6.86 -7.64 -6.18
N GLU A 3 6.56 -8.89 -5.79
CA GLU A 3 5.80 -9.15 -4.55
C GLU A 3 6.55 -8.74 -3.27
N ARG A 4 7.87 -8.97 -3.22
CA ARG A 4 8.68 -8.56 -2.05
C ARG A 4 8.82 -7.04 -1.97
N PHE A 5 9.00 -6.37 -3.11
CA PHE A 5 9.09 -4.90 -3.15
C PHE A 5 7.76 -4.26 -2.73
N ALA A 6 6.64 -4.77 -3.24
CA ALA A 6 5.31 -4.32 -2.85
C ALA A 6 5.04 -4.53 -1.35
N ARG A 7 5.44 -5.67 -0.80
CA ARG A 7 5.31 -5.96 0.64
C ARG A 7 6.12 -4.98 1.50
N VAL A 8 7.38 -4.75 1.16
CA VAL A 8 8.24 -3.84 1.92
C VAL A 8 7.71 -2.41 1.87
N ASN A 9 7.23 -1.94 0.72
CA ASN A 9 6.60 -0.63 0.60
C ASN A 9 5.35 -0.53 1.48
N LEU A 10 4.47 -1.53 1.42
CA LEU A 10 3.28 -1.55 2.26
C LEU A 10 3.67 -1.50 3.74
N LEU A 11 4.61 -2.33 4.19
CA LEU A 11 5.08 -2.30 5.57
C LEU A 11 5.71 -0.95 5.95
N TYR A 12 6.44 -0.33 5.04
CA TYR A 12 7.02 0.99 5.24
C TYR A 12 5.96 2.08 5.41
N ASP A 13 4.83 2.00 4.70
CA ASP A 13 3.74 2.97 4.86
C ASP A 13 3.09 2.91 6.26
N PHE A 14 3.09 1.73 6.90
CA PHE A 14 2.57 1.56 8.26
C PHE A 14 3.61 1.82 9.35
N TYR A 15 4.86 1.40 9.13
CA TYR A 15 5.88 1.34 10.18
C TYR A 15 7.13 2.19 9.88
N GLY A 16 7.20 2.89 8.75
CA GLY A 16 8.30 3.77 8.37
C GLY A 16 8.68 4.83 9.41
N PRO A 17 7.70 5.43 10.14
CA PRO A 17 8.01 6.33 11.25
C PRO A 17 8.74 5.67 12.44
N LEU A 18 8.63 4.36 12.61
CA LEU A 18 9.29 3.60 13.69
C LEU A 18 10.75 3.29 13.39
N LEU A 19 11.16 3.40 12.12
CA LEU A 19 12.54 3.20 11.72
C LEU A 19 13.42 4.38 12.14
N THR A 20 14.71 4.08 12.34
CA THR A 20 15.71 5.14 12.57
C THR A 20 15.82 6.03 11.34
N GLU A 21 16.19 7.30 11.55
CA GLU A 21 16.33 8.28 10.47
C GLU A 21 17.25 7.80 9.34
N ARG A 22 18.34 7.10 9.69
CA ARG A 22 19.28 6.54 8.71
C ARG A 22 18.65 5.42 7.87
N GLN A 23 17.90 4.52 8.50
CA GLN A 23 17.19 3.45 7.81
C GLN A 23 16.12 4.02 6.89
N ARG A 24 15.32 4.97 7.40
CA ARG A 24 14.27 5.65 6.66
C ARG A 24 14.82 6.34 5.42
N ARG A 25 15.86 7.16 5.58
CA ARG A 25 16.50 7.86 4.46
C ARG A 25 17.01 6.91 3.39
N PHE A 26 17.63 5.79 3.76
CA PHE A 26 18.11 4.82 2.76
C PHE A 26 16.96 4.10 2.07
N MET A 27 15.88 3.79 2.79
CA MET A 27 14.66 3.23 2.23
C MET A 27 14.01 4.20 1.23
N GLU A 28 13.88 5.48 1.57
CA GLU A 28 13.35 6.51 0.66
C GLU A 28 14.18 6.64 -0.61
N LEU A 29 15.51 6.75 -0.48
CA LEU A 29 16.41 6.84 -1.63
C LEU A 29 16.27 5.60 -2.54
N HIS A 30 16.16 4.40 -1.95
CA HIS A 30 16.09 3.17 -2.74
C HIS A 30 14.70 2.90 -3.35
N TYR A 31 13.63 3.07 -2.57
CA TYR A 31 12.26 2.67 -2.94
C TYR A 31 11.43 3.81 -3.55
N GLN A 32 11.75 5.08 -3.26
CA GLN A 32 11.00 6.24 -3.79
C GLN A 32 11.75 6.98 -4.89
N GLN A 33 13.09 7.02 -4.84
CA GLN A 33 13.92 7.72 -5.83
C GLN A 33 14.58 6.75 -6.83
N ASP A 34 14.28 5.45 -6.74
CA ASP A 34 14.83 4.39 -7.60
C ASP A 34 16.38 4.39 -7.67
N LEU A 35 17.06 4.92 -6.64
CA LEU A 35 18.51 4.96 -6.61
C LEU A 35 19.08 3.56 -6.38
N SER A 36 20.12 3.24 -7.13
CA SER A 36 20.91 2.03 -6.93
C SER A 36 21.72 2.12 -5.63
N LEU A 37 22.06 0.96 -5.06
CA LEU A 37 22.91 0.87 -3.87
C LEU A 37 24.25 1.60 -4.02
N GLY A 38 24.78 1.68 -5.26
CA GLY A 38 26.00 2.39 -5.58
C GLY A 38 25.83 3.91 -5.53
N GLU A 39 24.73 4.44 -6.04
CA GLU A 39 24.42 5.88 -6.03
C GLU A 39 24.13 6.37 -4.60
N ILE A 40 23.42 5.56 -3.80
CA ILE A 40 23.17 5.85 -2.38
C ILE A 40 24.50 5.87 -1.60
N ALA A 41 25.37 4.90 -1.88
CA ALA A 41 26.69 4.80 -1.25
C ALA A 41 27.56 6.02 -1.57
N ALA A 42 27.61 6.43 -2.84
CA ALA A 42 28.34 7.61 -3.29
C ALA A 42 27.82 8.90 -2.65
N THR A 43 26.49 9.08 -2.62
CA THR A 43 25.85 10.29 -2.06
C THR A 43 25.99 10.37 -0.54
N SER A 44 26.02 9.23 0.15
CA SER A 44 26.07 9.15 1.61
C SER A 44 27.48 8.97 2.17
N GLY A 45 28.51 8.84 1.32
CA GLY A 45 29.90 8.63 1.74
C GLY A 45 30.15 7.29 2.45
N VAL A 46 29.37 6.25 2.13
CA VAL A 46 29.46 4.92 2.75
C VAL A 46 29.75 3.85 1.71
N THR A 47 30.10 2.64 2.14
CA THR A 47 30.29 1.51 1.22
C THR A 47 28.94 0.99 0.74
N ARG A 48 28.91 0.41 -0.47
CA ARG A 48 27.73 -0.30 -1.01
C ARG A 48 27.21 -1.37 -0.06
N GLN A 49 28.13 -2.07 0.63
CA GLN A 49 27.79 -3.08 1.63
C GLN A 49 27.06 -2.48 2.82
N ALA A 50 27.50 -1.33 3.33
CA ALA A 50 26.84 -0.65 4.44
C ALA A 50 25.41 -0.21 4.09
N VAL A 51 25.16 0.23 2.85
CA VAL A 51 23.80 0.53 2.35
C VAL A 51 22.95 -0.74 2.35
N TYR A 52 23.45 -1.82 1.75
CA TYR A 52 22.75 -3.11 1.69
C TYR A 52 22.39 -3.63 3.09
N ASP A 53 23.33 -3.61 4.03
CA ASP A 53 23.10 -4.09 5.39
C ASP A 53 22.07 -3.22 6.13
N THR A 54 22.07 -1.91 5.88
CA THR A 54 21.10 -0.98 6.49
C THR A 54 19.69 -1.24 5.98
N LEU A 55 19.52 -1.39 4.65
CA LEU A 55 18.23 -1.72 4.04
C LEU A 55 17.72 -3.08 4.54
N ARG A 56 18.58 -4.09 4.57
CA ARG A 56 18.21 -5.42 5.06
C ARG A 56 17.78 -5.41 6.54
N ARG A 57 18.43 -4.60 7.38
CA ARG A 57 18.00 -4.42 8.79
C ARG A 57 16.68 -3.66 8.89
N ALA A 58 16.45 -2.68 8.03
CA ALA A 58 15.19 -1.96 7.98
C ALA A 58 14.04 -2.89 7.58
N GLU A 59 14.22 -3.69 6.51
CA GLU A 59 13.25 -4.72 6.09
C GLU A 59 12.94 -5.69 7.24
N ALA A 60 13.97 -6.20 7.93
CA ALA A 60 13.78 -7.11 9.05
C ALA A 60 13.01 -6.47 10.22
N ALA A 61 13.29 -5.21 10.54
CA ALA A 61 12.58 -4.49 11.59
C ALA A 61 11.10 -4.28 11.23
N LEU A 62 10.81 -3.94 9.97
CA LEU A 62 9.43 -3.79 9.48
C LEU A 62 8.63 -5.10 9.60
N GLU A 63 9.23 -6.23 9.25
CA GLU A 63 8.60 -7.55 9.40
C GLU A 63 8.38 -7.90 10.88
N GLU A 64 9.34 -7.60 11.75
CA GLU A 64 9.18 -7.81 13.19
C GLU A 64 8.05 -6.96 13.79
N TYR A 65 7.89 -5.72 13.31
CA TYR A 65 6.76 -4.88 13.70
C TYR A 65 5.43 -5.46 13.23
N GLU A 66 5.36 -5.99 12.01
CA GLU A 66 4.15 -6.67 11.54
C GLU A 66 3.84 -7.93 12.33
N GLU A 67 4.85 -8.74 12.68
CA GLU A 67 4.64 -9.92 13.50
C GLU A 67 4.06 -9.57 14.88
N LYS A 68 4.49 -8.45 15.47
CA LYS A 68 4.04 -8.00 16.79
C LYS A 68 2.71 -7.26 16.77
N LEU A 69 2.48 -6.42 15.75
CA LEU A 69 1.34 -5.50 15.71
C LEU A 69 0.22 -5.99 14.77
N GLY A 70 0.58 -6.68 13.70
CA GLY A 70 -0.35 -7.25 12.71
C GLY A 70 -1.25 -6.22 12.02
N LEU A 71 -0.80 -4.97 11.87
CA LEU A 71 -1.64 -3.90 11.33
C LEU A 71 -1.97 -4.15 9.85
N VAL A 72 -0.99 -4.58 9.05
CA VAL A 72 -1.20 -4.84 7.62
C VAL A 72 -2.15 -6.02 7.43
N GLN A 73 -1.98 -7.08 8.21
CA GLN A 73 -2.89 -8.23 8.18
C GLN A 73 -4.32 -7.83 8.55
N ARG A 74 -4.52 -7.08 9.63
CA ARG A 74 -5.85 -6.61 10.05
C ARG A 74 -6.49 -5.69 9.03
N PHE A 75 -5.71 -4.78 8.46
CA PHE A 75 -6.15 -3.86 7.42
C PHE A 75 -6.60 -4.62 6.16
N THR A 76 -5.81 -5.59 5.71
CA THR A 76 -6.13 -6.42 4.54
C THR A 76 -7.40 -7.23 4.77
N ALA A 77 -7.52 -7.86 5.94
CA ALA A 77 -8.73 -8.61 6.30
C ALA A 77 -9.98 -7.73 6.40
N LEU A 78 -9.84 -6.50 6.92
CA LEU A 78 -10.95 -5.55 6.98
C LEU A 78 -11.39 -5.14 5.57
N ARG A 79 -10.43 -4.85 4.68
CA ARG A 79 -10.69 -4.52 3.29
C ARG A 79 -11.45 -5.64 2.57
N GLU A 80 -10.99 -6.88 2.70
CA GLU A 80 -11.66 -8.05 2.10
C GLU A 80 -13.10 -8.21 2.60
N ARG A 81 -13.35 -7.95 3.89
CA ARG A 81 -14.70 -8.00 4.46
C ARG A 81 -15.60 -6.92 3.89
N ILE A 82 -15.10 -5.69 3.74
CA ILE A 82 -15.84 -4.58 3.14
C ILE A 82 -16.15 -4.88 1.68
N GLU A 83 -15.15 -5.33 0.89
CA GLU A 83 -15.34 -5.71 -0.51
C GLU A 83 -16.35 -6.84 -0.68
N THR A 84 -16.34 -7.82 0.23
CA THR A 84 -17.32 -8.91 0.25
C THR A 84 -18.73 -8.39 0.56
N ALA A 85 -18.86 -7.51 1.57
CA ALA A 85 -20.13 -6.89 1.90
C ALA A 85 -20.70 -6.09 0.71
N MET A 86 -19.87 -5.30 0.03
CA MET A 86 -20.26 -4.57 -1.18
C MET A 86 -20.81 -5.49 -2.27
N ARG A 87 -20.10 -6.61 -2.55
CA ARG A 87 -20.51 -7.58 -3.57
C ARG A 87 -21.85 -8.23 -3.25
N LEU A 88 -22.10 -8.55 -1.98
CA LEU A 88 -23.36 -9.16 -1.56
C LEU A 88 -24.53 -8.20 -1.69
N VAL A 89 -24.33 -6.92 -1.35
CA VAL A 89 -25.39 -5.90 -1.45
C VAL A 89 -25.70 -5.61 -2.92
N ASP A 90 -24.70 -5.49 -3.80
CA ASP A 90 -24.89 -5.24 -5.24
C ASP A 90 -25.78 -6.28 -5.95
N GLY A 91 -25.82 -7.51 -5.43
CA GLY A 91 -26.71 -8.57 -5.94
C GLY A 91 -28.20 -8.38 -5.64
N ILE A 92 -28.58 -7.40 -4.82
CA ILE A 92 -29.97 -7.18 -4.39
C ILE A 92 -30.63 -6.12 -5.29
N PRO A 93 -31.73 -6.41 -6.01
CA PRO A 93 -32.42 -5.40 -6.80
C PRO A 93 -32.93 -4.23 -5.93
N GLY A 94 -32.66 -2.99 -6.35
CA GLY A 94 -33.15 -1.79 -5.66
C GLY A 94 -32.29 -1.30 -4.49
N CYS A 95 -31.11 -1.88 -4.26
CA CYS A 95 -30.22 -1.54 -3.14
C CYS A 95 -29.23 -0.39 -3.44
N GLY A 96 -29.37 0.33 -4.56
CA GLY A 96 -28.33 1.26 -5.03
C GLY A 96 -27.93 2.33 -4.01
N GLU A 97 -28.87 2.80 -3.19
CA GLU A 97 -28.63 3.74 -2.11
C GLU A 97 -27.84 3.11 -0.95
N ALA A 98 -28.12 1.86 -0.59
CA ALA A 98 -27.37 1.12 0.42
C ALA A 98 -25.93 0.82 -0.02
N VAL A 99 -25.72 0.51 -1.31
CA VAL A 99 -24.36 0.32 -1.87
C VAL A 99 -23.58 1.63 -1.84
N ALA A 100 -24.22 2.76 -2.19
CA ALA A 100 -23.59 4.08 -2.16
C ALA A 100 -23.19 4.49 -0.74
N GLU A 101 -24.06 4.28 0.24
CA GLU A 101 -23.76 4.59 1.64
C GLU A 101 -22.68 3.67 2.21
N LEU A 102 -22.70 2.38 1.84
CA LEU A 102 -21.66 1.45 2.25
C LEU A 102 -20.31 1.77 1.60
N MET A 103 -20.31 2.27 0.36
CA MET A 103 -19.10 2.82 -0.26
C MET A 103 -18.57 4.05 0.50
N ARG A 104 -19.45 4.95 0.92
CA ARG A 104 -19.08 6.14 1.70
C ARG A 104 -18.50 5.78 3.07
N ILE A 105 -19.10 4.80 3.75
CA ILE A 105 -18.59 4.31 5.05
C ILE A 105 -17.27 3.57 4.83
N GLY A 106 -17.19 2.73 3.81
CA GLY A 106 -15.97 2.01 3.44
C GLY A 106 -14.81 2.94 3.12
N SER A 107 -15.04 4.01 2.33
CA SER A 107 -14.01 5.02 2.04
C SER A 107 -13.60 5.82 3.26
N SER A 108 -14.54 6.11 4.18
CA SER A 108 -14.22 6.75 5.46
C SER A 108 -13.39 5.86 6.39
N ILE A 109 -13.59 4.54 6.39
CA ILE A 109 -12.88 3.58 7.25
C ILE A 109 -11.50 3.25 6.67
N LEU A 110 -11.42 3.06 5.35
CA LEU A 110 -10.18 2.76 4.65
C LEU A 110 -9.32 4.01 4.42
N GLY A 111 -9.87 5.21 4.67
CA GLY A 111 -9.23 6.51 4.56
C GLY A 111 -9.00 6.94 3.11
N GLU A 112 -9.42 8.16 2.75
CA GLU A 112 -9.01 8.79 1.48
C GLU A 112 -7.57 9.36 1.51
N GLU A 113 -6.85 9.26 2.63
CA GLU A 113 -5.49 9.80 2.77
C GLU A 113 -4.44 8.71 3.00
N GLN A 114 -4.03 8.06 1.91
CA GLN A 114 -2.61 8.00 1.55
C GLN A 114 -2.44 8.34 0.07
N ALA A 115 -2.84 9.57 -0.29
CA ALA A 115 -2.09 10.37 -1.24
C ALA A 115 -1.22 11.35 -0.43
N VAL A 116 -0.11 10.88 0.12
CA VAL A 116 0.89 11.73 0.82
C VAL A 116 2.05 11.99 -0.16
N PRO A 117 2.59 13.23 -0.23
CA PRO A 117 3.38 13.72 -1.36
C PRO A 117 4.79 13.11 -1.36
N GLY A 118 4.90 12.00 -2.07
CA GLY A 118 6.13 11.34 -2.48
C GLY A 118 5.82 10.52 -3.73
N LYS A 119 5.23 11.17 -4.73
CA LYS A 119 4.79 10.52 -5.97
C LYS A 119 6.00 9.97 -6.73
N GLY A 120 6.13 8.66 -6.78
CA GLY A 120 7.22 8.02 -7.52
C GLY A 120 7.14 6.50 -7.59
N GLY A 121 5.94 5.91 -7.62
CA GLY A 121 5.82 4.46 -7.75
C GLY A 121 4.39 4.07 -8.00
N ARG A 122 4.03 3.83 -9.27
CA ARG A 122 2.72 3.32 -9.66
C ARG A 122 2.53 1.92 -9.07
N ILE A 123 1.98 1.82 -7.86
CA ILE A 123 1.10 0.70 -7.57
C ILE A 123 -0.26 1.15 -8.06
N ALA A 124 -0.60 0.74 -9.28
CA ALA A 124 -1.97 0.84 -9.74
C ALA A 124 -2.82 0.07 -8.73
N CYS A 125 -3.52 0.79 -7.87
CA CYS A 125 -4.72 0.27 -7.25
C CYS A 125 -5.68 0.06 -8.43
N SER A 126 -5.62 -1.12 -9.05
CA SER A 126 -6.62 -1.55 -10.01
C SER A 126 -7.89 -1.83 -9.22
N VAL A 127 -8.55 -0.75 -8.81
CA VAL A 127 -9.96 -0.78 -8.47
C VAL A 127 -10.63 -1.11 -9.79
N VAL A 128 -11.10 -2.35 -9.89
CA VAL A 128 -11.87 -2.85 -11.02
C VAL A 128 -12.98 -1.84 -11.29
N SER A 129 -12.88 -1.17 -12.43
CA SER A 129 -13.92 -0.30 -12.95
C SER A 129 -15.22 -1.13 -13.09
N PRO A 130 -16.34 -0.74 -12.46
CA PRO A 130 -17.57 -1.52 -12.52
C PRO A 130 -18.37 -1.29 -13.82
N ASN A 131 -17.83 -0.57 -14.80
CA ASN A 131 -18.52 -0.34 -16.08
C ASN A 131 -18.38 -1.54 -17.04
N GLY A 132 -18.99 -2.65 -16.62
CA GLY A 132 -19.28 -3.86 -17.41
C GLY A 132 -20.78 -4.17 -17.48
N CYS A 133 -21.67 -3.17 -17.39
CA CYS A 133 -23.12 -3.27 -17.64
C CYS A 133 -23.68 -1.83 -17.71
N ARG A 134 -24.53 -1.34 -18.62
CA ARG A 134 -25.44 -1.83 -19.68
C ARG A 134 -25.61 -0.65 -20.68
N LYS A 135 -26.01 -0.85 -21.93
CA LYS A 135 -27.43 -0.68 -22.32
C LYS A 135 -27.69 -1.32 -23.69
N ARG A 136 -28.46 -2.41 -23.66
CA ARG A 136 -29.40 -2.76 -24.72
C ARG A 136 -30.50 -1.70 -24.69
N PHE A 137 -30.58 -0.87 -25.72
CA PHE A 137 -31.78 -0.07 -26.00
C PHE A 137 -32.27 -0.47 -27.39
N LYS A 138 -33.49 -0.99 -27.43
CA LYS A 138 -34.24 -1.23 -28.67
C LYS A 138 -34.58 0.12 -29.30
N SER A 139 -34.41 0.22 -30.60
CA SER A 139 -35.45 0.69 -31.53
C SER A 139 -35.19 0.01 -32.87
#